data_AF-F8NV54-F1
#
_entry.id   AF-F8NV54-F1
#
_cell.length_a   1.000
_cell.length_b   1.000
_cell.length_c   1.000
_cell.angle_alpha   90.00
_cell.angle_beta   90.00
_cell.angle_gamma   90.00
#
_symmetry.space_group_name_H-M   'P 1'
#
loop_
_entity.id
_entity.type
_entity.pdbx_description
1 polymer ?
#
loop_
_entity_poly.entity_id
_entity_poly.type
_entity_poly.pdbx_seq_one_letter_code
_entity_poly.pdbx_strand_id
1 'polypeptide(L)'
;MFPTFHGLLDPFVLRGTATSGLTACFWFTDEDLDSALAWVSQWSGPSSLVLTTTASPKSAQHHTLLQHLLSVHAQMNATALSGLSLHILHVASLSQGVPNAYLNLARLMSQTSQVVLFPERPSSDLHHSLLAHSVTGVSDRPIYLGTSSRMTFPFKPLSPVILPRDYPVWCTERFYLFNSRSTHWEECLWQLWLNSFDEASFIALPGWKDTTVNAVNDTSDLPGFVVGVCWSTHHNV
;
A
#
# COMPACT_ATOMS: atom_id res chain seq x y z
N MET A 1 35.31 1.85 -15.98
CA MET A 1 34.69 2.75 -16.97
C MET A 1 33.21 2.78 -16.64
N PHE A 2 32.77 3.77 -15.86
CA PHE A 2 31.36 3.93 -15.49
C PHE A 2 30.62 4.57 -16.67
N PRO A 3 29.39 4.15 -17.01
CA PRO A 3 28.60 4.90 -17.97
C PRO A 3 28.26 6.25 -17.34
N THR A 4 28.80 7.32 -17.94
CA THR A 4 28.46 8.70 -17.60
C THR A 4 27.02 8.98 -18.03
N PHE A 5 26.09 8.93 -17.08
CA PHE A 5 24.75 9.49 -17.27
C PHE A 5 24.84 11.02 -17.25
N HIS A 6 25.13 11.61 -18.40
CA HIS A 6 25.01 13.05 -18.61
C HIS A 6 23.55 13.42 -18.83
N GLY A 7 22.95 14.03 -17.80
CA GLY A 7 21.95 15.09 -17.96
C GLY A 7 20.56 14.69 -18.46
N LEU A 8 19.70 14.23 -17.54
CA LEU A 8 18.30 14.63 -17.37
C LEU A 8 17.83 14.00 -16.05
N LEU A 9 17.05 14.73 -15.25
CA LEU A 9 16.39 14.19 -14.05
C LEU A 9 15.37 13.14 -14.51
N ASP A 10 15.81 11.94 -14.84
CA ASP A 10 14.87 10.84 -14.94
C ASP A 10 14.57 10.39 -13.51
N PRO A 11 13.29 10.36 -13.08
CA PRO A 11 12.94 9.66 -11.86
C PRO A 11 13.50 8.24 -11.99
N PHE A 12 14.22 7.77 -10.97
CA PHE A 12 14.74 6.41 -11.01
C PHE A 12 13.55 5.46 -10.95
N VAL A 13 13.21 4.93 -12.12
CA VAL A 13 12.10 4.01 -12.34
C VAL A 13 12.68 2.71 -12.85
N LEU A 14 12.66 1.69 -12.00
CA LEU A 14 12.75 0.32 -12.48
C LEU A 14 11.34 -0.09 -12.85
N ARG A 15 11.13 -0.60 -14.07
CA ARG A 15 9.80 -1.01 -14.52
C ARG A 15 9.81 -2.50 -14.83
N GLY A 16 8.94 -3.22 -14.12
CA GLY A 16 8.66 -4.63 -14.42
C GLY A 16 7.94 -4.77 -15.77
N THR A 17 7.99 -5.97 -16.33
CA THR A 17 7.38 -6.32 -17.62
C THR A 17 6.17 -7.23 -17.50
N ALA A 18 5.77 -7.61 -16.28
CA ALA A 18 4.63 -8.49 -16.07
C ALA A 18 3.32 -7.88 -16.60
N THR A 19 2.55 -8.68 -17.34
CA THR A 19 1.30 -8.24 -18.00
C THR A 19 0.04 -8.82 -17.37
N SER A 20 0.18 -9.76 -16.43
CA SER A 20 -0.93 -10.48 -15.82
C SER A 20 -0.70 -10.75 -14.34
N GLY A 21 -1.79 -10.96 -13.60
CA GLY A 21 -1.77 -11.25 -12.16
C GLY A 21 -2.18 -10.06 -11.31
N LEU A 22 -2.17 -10.26 -10.00
CA LEU A 22 -2.48 -9.25 -9.00
C LEU A 22 -1.21 -8.49 -8.62
N THR A 23 -1.10 -7.21 -8.97
CA THR A 23 0.05 -6.40 -8.56
C THR A 23 -0.07 -5.99 -7.10
N ALA A 24 0.94 -6.28 -6.30
CA ALA A 24 1.07 -5.75 -4.95
C ALA A 24 1.51 -4.29 -4.99
N CYS A 25 0.72 -3.39 -4.40
CA CYS A 25 1.01 -1.97 -4.31
C CYS A 25 1.28 -1.58 -2.86
N PHE A 26 2.47 -1.06 -2.61
CA PHE A 26 2.93 -0.69 -1.27
C PHE A 26 4.04 0.36 -1.36
N TRP A 27 4.42 0.90 -0.21
CA TRP A 27 5.47 1.90 -0.12
C TRP A 27 6.35 1.65 1.11
N PHE A 28 7.59 2.12 1.03
CA PHE A 28 8.58 2.05 2.10
C PHE A 28 9.45 3.31 2.09
N THR A 29 10.14 3.57 3.20
CA THR A 29 11.27 4.52 3.22
C THR A 29 12.54 3.84 2.71
N ASP A 30 13.52 4.63 2.31
CA ASP A 30 14.86 4.16 1.95
C ASP A 30 15.59 3.43 3.09
N GLU A 31 15.25 3.73 4.34
CA GLU A 31 15.74 3.01 5.53
C GLU A 31 15.24 1.57 5.60
N ASP A 32 14.04 1.29 5.08
CA ASP A 32 13.40 -0.03 5.12
C ASP A 32 13.58 -0.83 3.82
N LEU A 33 14.48 -0.37 2.92
CA LEU A 33 14.64 -0.93 1.59
C LEU A 33 14.85 -2.45 1.62
N ASP A 34 15.74 -2.97 2.48
CA ASP A 34 16.02 -4.41 2.56
C ASP A 34 14.79 -5.23 2.95
N SER A 35 13.99 -4.72 3.88
CA SER A 35 12.73 -5.35 4.31
C SER A 35 11.71 -5.38 3.16
N ALA A 36 11.62 -4.29 2.39
CA ALA A 36 10.75 -4.21 1.22
C ALA A 36 11.13 -5.26 0.18
N LEU A 37 12.42 -5.40 -0.11
CA LEU A 37 12.94 -6.31 -1.13
C LEU A 37 12.85 -7.77 -0.69
N ALA A 38 13.07 -8.05 0.59
CA ALA A 38 12.82 -9.37 1.17
C ALA A 38 11.36 -9.78 0.99
N TRP A 39 10.41 -8.85 1.20
CA TRP A 39 9.00 -9.12 0.95
C TRP A 39 8.70 -9.32 -0.54
N VAL A 40 9.24 -8.48 -1.43
CA VAL A 40 9.11 -8.63 -2.89
C VAL A 40 9.56 -10.02 -3.35
N SER A 41 10.64 -10.55 -2.76
CA SER A 41 11.16 -11.88 -3.11
C SER A 41 10.23 -13.03 -2.72
N GLN A 42 9.33 -12.81 -1.75
CA GLN A 42 8.33 -13.77 -1.31
C GLN A 42 7.04 -13.64 -2.11
N TRP A 43 6.71 -12.44 -2.58
CA TRP A 43 5.53 -12.20 -3.39
C TRP A 43 5.61 -12.92 -4.75
N SER A 44 4.58 -13.69 -5.07
CA SER A 44 4.51 -14.52 -6.28
C SER A 44 3.97 -13.78 -7.51
N GLY A 45 3.38 -12.60 -7.32
CA GLY A 45 2.85 -11.76 -8.38
C GLY A 45 3.78 -10.59 -8.72
N PRO A 46 3.33 -9.66 -9.57
CA PRO A 46 4.02 -8.40 -9.79
C PRO A 46 3.94 -7.49 -8.57
N SER A 47 4.89 -6.59 -8.42
CA SER A 47 4.97 -5.60 -7.34
C SER A 47 5.15 -4.21 -7.92
N SER A 48 4.48 -3.23 -7.33
CA SER A 48 4.67 -1.80 -7.58
C SER A 48 5.01 -1.14 -6.25
N LEU A 49 6.28 -0.77 -6.10
CA LEU A 49 6.87 -0.21 -4.89
C LEU A 49 7.17 1.27 -5.10
N VAL A 50 6.65 2.11 -4.21
CA VAL A 50 7.13 3.49 -4.05
C VAL A 50 8.12 3.54 -2.90
N LEU A 51 9.35 3.95 -3.20
CA LEU A 51 10.41 4.15 -2.21
C LEU A 51 10.55 5.65 -1.93
N THR A 52 10.25 6.08 -0.71
CA THR A 52 10.41 7.48 -0.32
C THR A 52 11.79 7.72 0.26
N THR A 53 12.37 8.89 -0.04
CA THR A 53 13.67 9.29 0.51
C THR A 53 13.69 10.78 0.78
N THR A 54 14.37 11.18 1.86
CA THR A 54 14.65 12.60 2.15
C THR A 54 16.00 13.06 1.59
N ALA A 55 16.81 12.12 1.05
CA ALA A 55 18.08 12.43 0.45
C ALA A 55 17.90 13.32 -0.78
N SER A 56 18.52 14.50 -0.79
CA SER A 56 18.41 15.39 -1.94
C SER A 56 18.97 14.73 -3.20
N PRO A 57 18.36 14.92 -4.38
CA PRO A 57 18.90 14.42 -5.64
C PRO A 57 20.37 14.81 -5.80
N LYS A 58 21.21 13.87 -6.25
CA LYS A 58 22.67 14.01 -6.41
C LYS A 58 23.48 14.21 -5.12
N SER A 59 22.86 14.16 -3.93
CA SER A 59 23.61 14.10 -2.66
C SER A 59 24.41 12.79 -2.55
N ALA A 60 25.40 12.73 -1.66
CA ALA A 60 26.14 11.50 -1.39
C ALA A 60 25.20 10.38 -0.90
N GLN A 61 24.23 10.71 -0.05
CA GLN A 61 23.22 9.78 0.45
C GLN A 61 22.37 9.20 -0.69
N HIS A 62 21.94 10.05 -1.63
CA HIS A 62 21.19 9.61 -2.80
C HIS A 62 22.02 8.68 -3.70
N HIS A 63 23.32 8.96 -3.88
CA HIS A 63 24.20 8.06 -4.63
C HIS A 63 24.37 6.71 -3.93
N THR A 64 24.51 6.68 -2.61
CA THR A 64 24.55 5.44 -1.82
C THR A 64 23.28 4.64 -1.99
N LEU A 65 22.10 5.28 -1.93
CA LEU A 65 20.82 4.63 -2.18
C LEU A 65 20.75 4.00 -3.58
N LEU A 66 21.14 4.73 -4.62
CA LEU A 66 21.15 4.19 -5.98
C LEU A 66 22.13 3.02 -6.14
N GLN A 67 23.32 3.11 -5.54
CA GLN A 67 24.28 2.00 -5.54
C GLN A 67 23.72 0.77 -4.83
N HIS A 68 23.04 0.97 -3.71
CA HIS A 68 22.39 -0.10 -2.98
C HIS A 68 21.31 -0.79 -3.84
N LEU A 69 20.42 0.00 -4.45
CA LEU A 69 19.40 -0.50 -5.38
C LEU A 69 20.00 -1.30 -6.54
N LEU A 70 21.10 -0.83 -7.13
CA LEU A 70 21.79 -1.54 -8.21
C LEU A 70 22.39 -2.86 -7.72
N SER A 71 22.97 -2.89 -6.51
CA SER A 71 23.54 -4.13 -5.95
C SER A 71 22.45 -5.18 -5.67
N VAL A 72 21.30 -4.76 -5.14
CA VAL A 72 20.15 -5.63 -4.91
C VAL A 72 19.60 -6.13 -6.24
N HIS A 73 19.42 -5.22 -7.20
CA HIS A 73 18.92 -5.58 -8.53
C HIS A 73 19.79 -6.66 -9.18
N ALA A 74 21.11 -6.62 -8.99
CA ALA A 74 22.01 -7.64 -9.50
C ALA A 74 21.88 -9.02 -8.79
N GLN A 75 21.33 -9.05 -7.57
CA GLN A 75 21.17 -10.26 -6.77
C GLN A 75 19.77 -10.88 -6.88
N MET A 76 18.77 -10.11 -7.29
CA MET A 76 17.40 -10.61 -7.44
C MET A 76 17.31 -11.63 -8.58
N ASN A 77 16.45 -12.64 -8.41
CA ASN A 77 16.17 -13.59 -9.47
C ASN A 77 15.38 -12.92 -10.62
N ALA A 78 15.49 -13.50 -11.83
CA ALA A 78 14.88 -12.93 -13.04
C ALA A 78 13.34 -12.76 -12.92
N THR A 79 12.67 -13.66 -12.21
CA THR A 79 11.21 -13.62 -12.01
C THR A 79 10.82 -12.41 -11.16
N ALA A 80 11.43 -12.22 -10.00
CA ALA A 80 11.18 -11.09 -9.11
C ALA A 80 11.51 -9.76 -9.80
N LEU A 81 12.60 -9.70 -10.55
CA LEU A 81 12.97 -8.54 -11.35
C LEU A 81 11.92 -8.20 -12.42
N SER A 82 11.44 -9.21 -13.15
CA SER A 82 10.41 -9.01 -14.18
C SER A 82 9.08 -8.52 -13.60
N GLY A 83 8.80 -8.86 -12.33
CA GLY A 83 7.60 -8.44 -11.62
C GLY A 83 7.70 -7.11 -10.89
N LEU A 84 8.91 -6.57 -10.67
CA LEU A 84 9.11 -5.39 -9.83
C LEU A 84 9.11 -4.08 -10.63
N SER A 85 8.17 -3.19 -10.31
CA SER A 85 8.28 -1.76 -10.60
C SER A 85 8.65 -1.03 -9.32
N LEU A 86 9.72 -0.25 -9.35
CA LEU A 86 10.20 0.55 -8.22
C LEU A 86 10.34 2.01 -8.65
N HIS A 87 9.74 2.90 -7.87
CA HIS A 87 9.74 4.34 -8.11
C HIS A 87 10.29 5.08 -6.90
N ILE A 88 11.38 5.83 -7.07
CA ILE A 88 11.92 6.68 -6.01
C ILE A 88 11.17 8.01 -5.98
N LEU A 89 10.67 8.38 -4.80
CA LEU A 89 10.00 9.65 -4.53
C LEU A 89 10.77 10.45 -3.48
N HIS A 90 11.30 11.60 -3.88
CA HIS A 90 11.93 12.54 -2.95
C HIS A 90 10.86 13.29 -2.16
N VAL A 91 10.96 13.23 -0.84
CA VAL A 91 10.01 13.88 0.09
C VAL A 91 10.75 14.89 0.97
N ALA A 92 10.06 15.95 1.39
CA ALA A 92 10.64 16.93 2.29
C ALA A 92 10.81 16.31 3.69
N SER A 93 11.96 16.52 4.33
CA SER A 93 12.28 15.99 5.66
C SER A 93 11.29 16.44 6.76
N LEU A 94 10.63 17.57 6.56
CA LEU A 94 9.65 18.14 7.49
C LEU A 94 8.20 17.73 7.21
N SER A 95 7.94 16.95 6.16
CA SER A 95 6.57 16.51 5.84
C SER A 95 6.20 15.26 6.64
N GLN A 96 5.00 15.20 7.22
CA GLN A 96 4.50 14.04 7.97
C GLN A 96 4.18 12.81 7.08
N GLY A 97 4.70 12.77 5.85
CA GLY A 97 4.35 11.79 4.85
C GLY A 97 2.91 11.93 4.36
N VAL A 98 2.61 11.34 3.20
CA VAL A 98 1.24 11.20 2.67
C VAL A 98 1.04 9.76 2.17
N PRO A 99 0.96 8.77 3.09
CA PRO A 99 0.96 7.34 2.75
C PRO A 99 -0.08 6.95 1.70
N ASN A 100 -1.29 7.51 1.75
CA ASN A 100 -2.32 7.23 0.76
C ASN A 100 -1.94 7.75 -0.64
N ALA A 101 -1.24 8.89 -0.73
CA ALA A 101 -0.73 9.38 -2.01
C ALA A 101 0.37 8.48 -2.57
N TYR A 102 1.23 7.91 -1.71
CA TYR A 102 2.25 6.95 -2.14
C TYR A 102 1.60 5.66 -2.66
N LEU A 103 0.54 5.16 -2.00
CA LEU A 103 -0.22 4.01 -2.48
C LEU A 103 -0.94 4.26 -3.79
N ASN A 104 -1.53 5.45 -3.94
CA ASN A 104 -2.12 5.88 -5.21
C ASN A 104 -1.07 5.90 -6.33
N LEU A 105 0.15 6.39 -6.05
CA LEU A 105 1.24 6.37 -7.02
C LEU A 105 1.67 4.94 -7.35
N ALA A 106 1.84 4.08 -6.35
CA ALA A 106 2.14 2.65 -6.55
C ALA A 106 1.08 1.99 -7.44
N ARG A 107 -0.19 2.26 -7.17
CA ARG A 107 -1.31 1.80 -7.99
C ARG A 107 -1.24 2.35 -9.41
N LEU A 108 -1.07 3.66 -9.59
CA LEU A 108 -0.96 4.29 -10.92
C LEU A 108 0.15 3.65 -11.76
N MET A 109 1.27 3.30 -11.14
CA MET A 109 2.44 2.73 -11.82
C MET A 109 2.44 1.20 -11.91
N SER A 110 1.39 0.54 -11.39
CA SER A 110 1.27 -0.92 -11.45
C SER A 110 1.18 -1.43 -12.90
N GLN A 111 1.73 -2.62 -13.12
CA GLN A 111 1.86 -3.18 -14.46
C GLN A 111 0.57 -3.88 -14.93
N THR A 112 -0.22 -4.42 -14.00
CA THR A 112 -1.45 -5.17 -14.33
C THR A 112 -2.70 -4.32 -14.10
N SER A 113 -3.84 -4.83 -14.56
CA SER A 113 -5.15 -4.19 -14.40
C SER A 113 -5.78 -4.40 -13.01
N GLN A 114 -5.22 -5.27 -12.18
CA GLN A 114 -5.71 -5.62 -10.84
C GLN A 114 -4.62 -5.38 -9.81
N VAL A 115 -4.93 -4.63 -8.76
CA VAL A 115 -3.97 -4.30 -7.71
C VAL A 115 -4.51 -4.71 -6.34
N VAL A 116 -3.60 -5.06 -5.43
CA VAL A 116 -3.87 -5.12 -4.00
C VAL A 116 -3.11 -3.96 -3.34
N LEU A 117 -3.84 -3.10 -2.63
CA LEU A 117 -3.25 -2.01 -1.87
C LEU A 117 -2.94 -2.49 -0.45
N PHE A 118 -1.67 -2.51 -0.07
CA PHE A 118 -1.25 -2.76 1.31
C PHE A 118 -1.02 -1.43 2.02
N PRO A 119 -1.89 -1.05 2.97
CA PRO A 119 -1.81 0.26 3.62
C PRO A 119 -0.63 0.42 4.58
N GLU A 120 0.00 -0.68 4.94
CA GLU A 120 1.16 -0.80 5.83
C GLU A 120 2.12 -1.86 5.27
N ARG A 121 3.21 -2.12 5.99
CA ARG A 121 4.17 -3.17 5.67
C ARG A 121 3.44 -4.51 5.57
N PRO A 122 3.43 -5.16 4.40
CA PRO A 122 2.71 -6.41 4.22
C PRO A 122 3.36 -7.52 5.05
N SER A 123 2.55 -8.28 5.80
CA SER A 123 3.02 -9.42 6.58
C SER A 123 3.16 -10.67 5.71
N SER A 124 4.07 -11.57 6.09
CA SER A 124 4.25 -12.87 5.42
C SER A 124 2.98 -13.73 5.47
N ASP A 125 2.23 -13.67 6.58
CA ASP A 125 0.99 -14.43 6.79
C ASP A 125 -0.10 -14.06 5.77
N LEU A 126 -0.15 -12.78 5.40
CA LEU A 126 -1.12 -12.25 4.45
C LEU A 126 -0.85 -12.73 3.02
N HIS A 127 0.42 -12.84 2.65
CA HIS A 127 0.83 -13.36 1.34
C HIS A 127 0.38 -14.81 1.14
N HIS A 128 0.64 -15.70 2.11
CA HIS A 128 0.23 -17.10 2.04
C HIS A 128 -1.29 -17.25 1.95
N SER A 129 -2.03 -16.43 2.70
CA SER A 129 -3.48 -16.44 2.69
C SER A 129 -4.06 -15.99 1.35
N LEU A 130 -3.51 -14.94 0.75
CA LEU A 130 -3.93 -14.44 -0.57
C LEU A 130 -3.69 -15.46 -1.69
N LEU A 131 -2.54 -16.12 -1.66
CA LEU A 131 -2.24 -17.19 -2.61
C LEU A 131 -3.22 -18.36 -2.52
N ALA A 132 -3.56 -18.78 -1.29
CA ALA A 132 -4.48 -19.90 -1.06
C ALA A 132 -5.89 -19.61 -1.62
N HIS A 133 -6.33 -18.34 -1.60
CA HIS A 133 -7.65 -17.97 -2.09
C HIS A 133 -7.73 -17.87 -3.62
N SER A 134 -6.62 -18.09 -4.35
CA SER A 134 -6.57 -18.10 -5.82
C SER A 134 -7.46 -17.01 -6.40
N VAL A 135 -7.19 -15.75 -6.04
CA VAL A 135 -7.92 -14.58 -6.57
C VAL A 135 -7.65 -14.53 -8.08
N THR A 136 -8.43 -15.30 -8.81
CA THR A 136 -8.25 -15.65 -10.22
C THR A 136 -9.41 -14.99 -10.94
N GLY A 137 -9.20 -13.73 -11.30
CA GLY A 137 -10.22 -12.96 -11.99
C GLY A 137 -9.95 -11.48 -11.91
N VAL A 138 -10.25 -10.79 -13.01
CA VAL A 138 -10.39 -9.34 -12.99
C VAL A 138 -11.76 -9.04 -12.39
N SER A 139 -11.79 -8.47 -11.19
CA SER A 139 -13.00 -7.92 -10.59
C SER A 139 -13.09 -6.44 -10.92
N ASP A 140 -14.14 -6.00 -11.60
CA ASP A 140 -14.38 -4.57 -11.85
C ASP A 140 -14.72 -3.78 -10.57
N ARG A 141 -14.82 -4.48 -9.43
CA ARG A 141 -15.29 -3.97 -8.14
C ARG A 141 -14.24 -4.17 -7.05
N PRO A 142 -14.21 -3.31 -6.02
CA PRO A 142 -13.34 -3.50 -4.88
C PRO A 142 -13.66 -4.80 -4.12
N ILE A 143 -12.62 -5.52 -3.73
CA ILE A 143 -12.69 -6.70 -2.86
C ILE A 143 -11.97 -6.36 -1.55
N TYR A 144 -12.71 -6.39 -0.45
CA TYR A 144 -12.18 -6.12 0.87
C TYR A 144 -11.62 -7.40 1.48
N LEU A 145 -10.42 -7.31 2.04
CA LEU A 145 -9.76 -8.42 2.72
C LEU A 145 -9.93 -8.26 4.23
N GLY A 146 -10.34 -9.33 4.90
CA GLY A 146 -10.54 -9.29 6.35
C GLY A 146 -10.68 -10.66 6.97
N THR A 147 -11.12 -10.74 8.22
CA THR A 147 -11.17 -12.00 8.97
C THR A 147 -12.49 -12.77 8.81
N SER A 148 -13.52 -12.12 8.25
CA SER A 148 -14.88 -12.67 8.07
C SER A 148 -15.34 -12.54 6.61
N SER A 149 -16.17 -13.46 6.14
CA SER A 149 -16.74 -13.42 4.79
C SER A 149 -17.95 -12.48 4.67
N ARG A 150 -18.51 -12.05 5.80
CA ARG A 150 -19.52 -10.99 5.89
C ARG A 150 -18.90 -9.83 6.63
N MET A 151 -18.47 -8.83 5.88
CA MET A 151 -17.93 -7.58 6.45
C MET A 151 -18.87 -6.44 6.09
N THR A 152 -19.20 -5.64 7.08
CA THR A 152 -19.79 -4.32 6.91
C THR A 152 -18.80 -3.31 7.45
N PHE A 153 -18.86 -2.07 6.96
CA PHE A 153 -18.11 -0.99 7.58
C PHE A 153 -18.48 -0.87 9.08
N PRO A 154 -17.54 -0.61 10.01
CA PRO A 154 -16.10 -0.39 9.77
C PRO A 154 -15.32 -1.70 9.54
N PHE A 155 -14.29 -1.60 8.70
CA PHE A 155 -13.36 -2.70 8.43
C PHE A 155 -12.27 -2.78 9.50
N LYS A 156 -11.55 -3.91 9.57
CA LYS A 156 -10.36 -4.02 10.41
C LYS A 156 -9.36 -2.91 10.04
N PRO A 157 -8.72 -2.22 11.01
CA PRO A 157 -7.71 -1.22 10.72
C PRO A 157 -6.64 -1.74 9.77
N LEU A 158 -6.25 -0.91 8.79
CA LEU A 158 -5.20 -1.26 7.82
C LEU A 158 -5.52 -2.52 6.98
N SER A 159 -6.81 -2.84 6.79
CA SER A 159 -7.24 -3.91 5.88
C SER A 159 -6.84 -3.61 4.44
N PRO A 160 -6.08 -4.51 3.79
CA PRO A 160 -5.77 -4.33 2.38
C PRO A 160 -7.03 -4.51 1.52
N VAL A 161 -6.99 -3.92 0.33
CA VAL A 161 -8.12 -3.95 -0.61
C VAL A 161 -7.61 -4.27 -2.00
N ILE A 162 -8.32 -5.16 -2.70
CA ILE A 162 -8.09 -5.47 -4.11
C ILE A 162 -9.04 -4.61 -4.94
N LEU A 163 -8.56 -4.01 -6.03
CA LEU A 163 -9.41 -3.25 -6.94
C LEU A 163 -8.76 -3.16 -8.34
N PRO A 164 -9.54 -2.75 -9.37
CA PRO A 164 -8.97 -2.37 -10.64
C PRO A 164 -7.93 -1.25 -10.49
N ARG A 165 -6.82 -1.33 -11.22
CA ARG A 165 -5.83 -0.25 -11.27
C ARG A 165 -6.49 1.09 -11.59
N ASP A 166 -7.45 1.09 -12.51
CA ASP A 166 -8.08 2.30 -13.03
C ASP A 166 -9.45 2.61 -12.37
N TYR A 167 -9.74 2.03 -11.20
CA TYR A 167 -10.94 2.33 -10.40
C TYR A 167 -11.07 3.86 -10.11
N PRO A 168 -12.26 4.47 -10.20
CA PRO A 168 -12.38 5.93 -10.22
C PRO A 168 -12.08 6.62 -8.87
N VAL A 169 -12.00 5.88 -7.77
CA VAL A 169 -11.76 6.43 -6.42
C VAL A 169 -10.28 6.41 -6.08
N TRP A 170 -9.77 7.53 -5.57
CA TRP A 170 -8.41 7.70 -5.06
C TRP A 170 -8.44 7.90 -3.54
N CYS A 171 -7.49 7.27 -2.83
CA CYS A 171 -7.35 7.45 -1.38
C CYS A 171 -6.72 8.81 -1.08
N THR A 172 -7.44 9.74 -0.48
CA THR A 172 -6.91 11.07 -0.12
C THR A 172 -6.78 11.22 1.38
N GLU A 173 -5.73 11.89 1.86
CA GLU A 173 -5.67 12.34 3.27
C GLU A 173 -6.65 13.51 3.44
N ARG A 174 -7.78 13.32 4.13
CA ARG A 174 -8.81 14.36 4.27
C ARG A 174 -8.81 15.04 5.64
N PHE A 175 -8.58 14.28 6.70
CA PHE A 175 -8.69 14.79 8.06
C PHE A 175 -7.33 14.83 8.73
N TYR A 176 -6.69 16.00 8.66
CA TYR A 176 -5.46 16.29 9.41
C TYR A 176 -5.67 16.34 10.93
N LEU A 177 -6.93 16.34 11.40
CA LEU A 177 -7.27 16.37 12.82
C LEU A 177 -7.05 15.01 13.51
N PHE A 178 -7.08 13.91 12.76
CA PHE A 178 -6.82 12.57 13.25
C PHE A 178 -5.51 12.08 12.65
N ASN A 179 -4.41 12.25 13.40
CA ASN A 179 -3.06 12.02 12.89
C ASN A 179 -2.64 10.53 12.93
N SER A 180 -3.57 9.61 12.69
CA SER A 180 -3.30 8.18 12.70
C SER A 180 -3.42 7.59 11.31
N ARG A 181 -2.43 6.75 10.95
CA ARG A 181 -2.39 6.04 9.67
C ARG A 181 -3.63 5.17 9.45
N SER A 182 -4.14 4.55 10.52
CA SER A 182 -5.33 3.71 10.47
C SER A 182 -6.60 4.51 10.18
N THR A 183 -6.78 5.69 10.79
CA THR A 183 -7.92 6.56 10.53
C THR A 183 -7.95 7.04 9.07
N HIS A 184 -6.81 7.52 8.57
CA HIS A 184 -6.68 7.92 7.15
C HIS A 184 -6.97 6.77 6.17
N TRP A 185 -6.62 5.54 6.56
CA TRP A 185 -6.93 4.39 5.73
C TRP A 185 -8.40 3.97 5.82
N GLU A 186 -8.98 3.99 7.01
CA GLU A 186 -10.40 3.70 7.25
C GLU A 186 -11.30 4.65 6.45
N GLU A 187 -10.94 5.92 6.37
CA GLU A 187 -11.61 6.91 5.51
C GLU A 187 -11.55 6.54 4.02
N CYS A 188 -10.40 6.05 3.54
CA CYS A 188 -10.32 5.58 2.16
C CYS A 188 -11.22 4.36 1.95
N LEU A 189 -11.18 3.37 2.86
CA LEU A 189 -12.02 2.18 2.76
C LEU A 189 -13.50 2.54 2.80
N TRP A 190 -13.89 3.48 3.65
CA TRP A 190 -15.23 4.04 3.72
C TRP A 190 -15.64 4.66 2.38
N GLN A 191 -14.78 5.50 1.78
CA GLN A 191 -15.06 6.12 0.49
C GLN A 191 -15.18 5.07 -0.62
N LEU A 192 -14.28 4.08 -0.68
CA LEU A 192 -14.38 2.96 -1.62
C LEU A 192 -15.70 2.21 -1.44
N TRP A 193 -16.12 1.97 -0.20
CA TRP A 193 -17.31 1.20 0.13
C TRP A 193 -18.59 1.94 -0.28
N LEU A 194 -18.68 3.24 0.03
CA LEU A 194 -19.78 4.08 -0.41
C LEU A 194 -19.90 4.16 -1.94
N ASN A 195 -18.77 4.25 -2.65
CA ASN A 195 -18.77 4.30 -4.11
C ASN A 195 -19.08 2.94 -4.75
N SER A 196 -19.09 1.86 -3.97
CA SER A 196 -19.40 0.52 -4.45
C SER A 196 -20.89 0.18 -4.36
N PHE A 197 -21.77 0.99 -3.74
CA PHE A 197 -23.24 0.80 -3.71
C PHE A 197 -23.73 -0.67 -3.65
N ASP A 198 -23.35 -1.42 -2.61
CA ASP A 198 -23.65 -2.87 -2.37
C ASP A 198 -22.99 -3.89 -3.32
N GLU A 199 -22.11 -3.44 -4.21
CA GLU A 199 -21.40 -4.28 -5.16
C GLU A 199 -20.03 -4.79 -4.68
N ALA A 200 -19.68 -4.46 -3.44
CA ALA A 200 -18.42 -4.88 -2.82
C ALA A 200 -18.37 -6.39 -2.61
N SER A 201 -17.22 -6.99 -2.91
CA SER A 201 -16.94 -8.39 -2.59
C SER A 201 -16.04 -8.50 -1.37
N PHE A 202 -16.12 -9.63 -0.67
CA PHE A 202 -15.41 -9.86 0.59
C PHE A 202 -14.66 -11.18 0.54
N ILE A 203 -13.38 -11.14 0.89
CA ILE A 203 -12.57 -12.36 1.09
C ILE A 203 -12.14 -12.42 2.55
N ALA A 204 -12.56 -13.49 3.21
CA ALA A 204 -12.03 -13.85 4.52
C ALA A 204 -10.63 -14.45 4.33
N LEU A 205 -9.66 -13.99 5.11
CA LEU A 205 -8.30 -14.51 5.18
C LEU A 205 -8.11 -15.14 6.57
N PRO A 206 -8.45 -16.43 6.74
CA PRO A 206 -8.34 -17.11 8.02
C PRO A 206 -6.88 -17.10 8.48
N GLY A 207 -6.63 -16.69 9.72
CA GLY A 207 -5.28 -16.62 10.27
C GLY A 207 -4.53 -15.32 10.02
N TRP A 208 -5.15 -14.31 9.38
CA TRP A 208 -4.63 -12.94 9.43
C TRP A 208 -4.73 -12.41 10.87
N LYS A 209 -3.65 -12.62 11.64
CA LYS A 209 -3.56 -12.20 13.04
C LYS A 209 -3.65 -10.68 13.12
N ASP A 210 -4.31 -10.19 14.17
CA ASP A 210 -4.18 -8.79 14.56
C ASP A 210 -2.73 -8.56 14.98
N THR A 211 -1.92 -8.04 14.05
CA THR A 211 -0.76 -7.26 14.43
C THR A 211 -1.27 -5.92 14.94
N THR A 212 -1.98 -5.93 16.08
CA THR A 212 -1.81 -4.86 17.04
C THR A 212 -0.35 -4.95 17.45
N VAL A 213 0.52 -4.27 16.69
CA VAL A 213 1.84 -3.88 17.18
C VAL A 213 1.56 -3.33 18.57
N ASN A 214 2.16 -3.95 19.59
CA ASN A 214 2.21 -3.38 20.92
C ASN A 214 2.67 -1.94 20.71
N ALA A 215 1.73 -0.99 20.82
CA ALA A 215 2.05 0.41 20.91
C ALA A 215 3.01 0.47 22.09
N VAL A 216 4.30 0.59 21.78
CA VAL A 216 5.32 0.94 22.76
C VAL A 216 4.75 2.16 23.44
N ASN A 217 4.54 2.05 24.76
CA ASN A 217 3.99 3.07 25.64
C ASN A 217 4.37 4.48 25.20
N ASP A 218 3.50 5.09 24.40
CA ASP A 218 3.49 6.54 24.21
C ASP A 218 2.20 7.02 24.87
N THR A 219 2.20 6.89 26.19
CA THR A 219 1.28 7.58 27.07
C THR A 219 1.62 9.06 27.02
N SER A 220 1.11 9.75 26.01
CA SER A 220 0.80 11.17 26.11
C SER A 220 -0.71 11.32 25.93
N ASP A 221 -1.37 11.52 27.07
CA ASP A 221 -2.77 11.84 27.29
C ASP A 221 -3.51 12.54 26.14
N LEU A 222 -4.57 11.91 25.63
CA LEU A 222 -5.80 12.61 25.25
C LEU A 222 -7.02 11.74 25.60
N PRO A 223 -8.11 12.32 26.16
CA PRO A 223 -9.29 11.56 26.55
C PRO A 223 -10.07 11.11 25.31
N GLY A 224 -10.40 9.83 25.26
CA GLY A 224 -11.22 9.23 24.22
C GLY A 224 -12.62 9.85 24.19
N PHE A 225 -12.95 10.47 23.06
CA PHE A 225 -14.34 10.79 22.72
C PHE A 225 -14.93 9.66 21.90
N VAL A 226 -15.88 8.94 22.50
CA VAL A 226 -16.79 8.05 21.77
C VAL A 226 -17.86 8.93 21.14
N VAL A 227 -17.81 9.12 19.83
CA VAL A 227 -18.92 9.73 19.08
C VAL A 227 -19.96 8.64 18.83
N GLY A 228 -20.94 8.54 19.73
CA GLY A 228 -22.14 7.74 19.51
C GLY A 228 -23.04 8.43 18.49
N VAL A 229 -23.19 7.85 17.30
CA VAL A 229 -24.18 8.31 16.31
C VAL A 229 -25.54 7.72 16.68
N CYS A 230 -26.37 8.49 17.38
CA CYS A 230 -27.78 8.13 17.62
C CYS A 230 -28.62 8.47 16.38
N TRP A 231 -29.16 7.45 15.71
CA TRP A 231 -30.24 7.63 14.75
C TRP A 231 -31.57 7.71 15.50
N SER A 232 -32.22 8.88 15.47
CA SER A 232 -33.61 9.03 15.93
C SER A 232 -34.55 8.73 14.77
N THR A 233 -35.30 7.64 14.87
CA THR A 233 -36.44 7.36 13.98
C THR A 233 -37.68 8.05 14.54
N HIS A 234 -38.06 9.20 13.98
CA HIS A 234 -39.40 9.74 14.19
C HIS A 234 -40.40 8.97 13.33
N HIS A 235 -41.22 8.14 13.98
CA HIS A 235 -42.51 7.71 13.44
C HIS A 235 -43.54 8.80 13.79
N ASN A 236 -44.10 9.44 12.76
CA ASN A 236 -45.34 10.21 12.90
C ASN A 236 -46.52 9.26 12.69
N VAL A 237 -47.39 9.21 13.70
CA VAL A 237 -48.77 8.73 13.59
C VAL A 237 -49.67 9.94 13.38
#